data_AF-A0A150SK53-F1
#
_entry.id   AF-A0A150SK53-F1
#
_cell.length_a   1.000
_cell.length_b   1.000
_cell.length_c   1.000
_cell.angle_alpha   90.00
_cell.angle_beta   90.00
_cell.angle_gamma   90.00
#
_symmetry.space_group_name_H-M   'P 1'
#
loop_
_entity.id
_entity.type
_entity.pdbx_description
1 polymer ?
#
loop_
_entity_poly.entity_id
_entity_poly.type
_entity_poly.pdbx_seq_one_letter_code
_entity_poly.pdbx_strand_id
1 'polypeptide(L)'
;MLKWLLVGLVVFLVYRFAMKRPRHDRLFSPDHLIELSRGLGRAKKTALGRVEGGPPADPFAEGSAFVTSADIAVVYTVAQPGEDGHEHHVSLSFRGGAFARAAAGFVAAAICRLLDLGETQRVLAVSNSGVYHLIFKVPAADEARFAARAVPKLDDASARRLVGVAMEDRGPLLARLGKLDVKVPR
;
A
#
# COMPACT_ATOMS: atom_id res chain seq x y z
N MET A 1 -48.32 9.52 -1.03
CA MET A 1 -47.81 8.53 -0.05
C MET A 1 -46.59 7.77 -0.59
N LEU A 2 -46.72 6.99 -1.66
CA LEU A 2 -45.63 6.14 -2.21
C LEU A 2 -44.33 6.90 -2.59
N LYS A 3 -44.45 8.09 -3.17
CA LYS A 3 -43.29 8.94 -3.56
C LYS A 3 -42.46 9.39 -2.35
N TRP A 4 -43.10 9.70 -1.22
CA TRP A 4 -42.42 10.12 0.00
C TRP A 4 -41.74 8.95 0.72
N LEU A 5 -42.33 7.75 0.65
CA LEU A 5 -41.71 6.52 1.13
C LEU A 5 -40.46 6.14 0.32
N LEU A 6 -40.50 6.30 -1.00
CA LEU A 6 -39.34 6.09 -1.88
C LEU A 6 -38.20 7.06 -1.57
N VAL A 7 -38.50 8.35 -1.37
CA VAL A 7 -37.48 9.34 -0.98
C VAL A 7 -36.87 9.00 0.39
N GLY A 8 -37.70 8.65 1.38
CA GLY A 8 -37.22 8.21 2.69
C GLY A 8 -36.33 6.97 2.61
N LEU A 9 -36.69 5.98 1.77
CA LEU A 9 -35.91 4.77 1.55
C LEU A 9 -34.57 5.08 0.87
N VAL A 10 -34.54 5.93 -0.16
CA VAL A 10 -33.30 6.33 -0.83
C VAL A 10 -32.38 7.07 0.13
N VAL A 11 -32.89 8.03 0.90
CA VAL A 11 -32.11 8.75 1.92
C VAL A 11 -31.61 7.79 3.00
N PHE A 12 -32.44 6.85 3.46
CA PHE A 12 -32.04 5.84 4.43
C PHE A 12 -30.95 4.91 3.89
N LEU A 13 -31.05 4.46 2.64
CA LEU A 13 -30.03 3.63 2.00
C LEU A 13 -28.72 4.39 1.79
N VAL A 14 -28.79 5.66 1.35
CA VAL A 14 -27.62 6.55 1.23
C VAL A 14 -26.98 6.79 2.60
N TYR A 15 -27.78 7.07 3.63
CA TYR A 15 -27.32 7.24 5.00
C TYR A 15 -26.67 5.97 5.53
N ARG A 16 -27.29 4.81 5.31
CA ARG A 16 -26.76 3.52 5.76
C ARG A 16 -25.48 3.14 5.01
N PHE A 17 -25.39 3.49 3.73
CA PHE A 17 -24.19 3.33 2.91
C PHE A 17 -23.07 4.29 3.35
N ALA A 18 -23.42 5.52 3.74
CA ALA A 18 -22.48 6.49 4.31
C ALA A 18 -21.98 6.06 5.70
N MET A 19 -22.84 5.49 6.55
CA MET A 19 -22.49 5.01 7.90
C MET A 19 -21.73 3.68 7.88
N LYS A 20 -21.90 2.86 6.83
CA LYS A 20 -21.06 1.67 6.57
C LYS A 20 -19.76 1.98 5.84
N ARG A 21 -19.39 3.26 5.67
CA ARG A 21 -18.12 3.60 5.03
C ARG A 21 -16.98 2.95 5.80
N PRO A 22 -16.09 2.19 5.14
CA PRO A 22 -14.82 1.87 5.76
C PRO A 22 -14.16 3.20 6.16
N ARG A 23 -13.38 3.20 7.24
CA ARG A 23 -12.81 4.42 7.85
C ARG A 23 -11.74 5.08 6.94
N HIS A 24 -12.13 5.49 5.74
CA HIS A 24 -11.28 6.10 4.73
C HIS A 24 -10.81 7.48 5.17
N ASP A 25 -11.56 8.17 6.03
CA ASP A 25 -11.07 9.42 6.64
C ASP A 25 -9.82 9.19 7.49
N ARG A 26 -9.68 8.00 8.11
CA ARG A 26 -8.44 7.60 8.80
C ARG A 26 -7.34 7.21 7.82
N LEU A 27 -7.69 6.62 6.68
CA LEU A 27 -6.71 6.21 5.68
C LEU A 27 -5.87 7.39 5.17
N PHE A 28 -6.53 8.52 4.94
CA PHE A 28 -5.90 9.73 4.41
C PHE A 28 -5.37 10.66 5.51
N SER A 29 -5.36 10.20 6.78
CA SER A 29 -4.90 11.03 7.90
C SER A 29 -3.37 10.99 8.04
N PRO A 30 -2.77 12.05 8.61
CA PRO A 30 -1.36 12.03 9.00
C PRO A 30 -1.03 10.87 9.95
N ASP A 31 -1.93 10.54 10.89
CA ASP A 31 -1.73 9.45 11.85
C ASP A 31 -1.50 8.10 11.16
N HIS A 32 -2.27 7.83 10.11
CA HIS A 32 -2.10 6.60 9.33
C HIS A 32 -0.75 6.59 8.60
N LEU A 33 -0.25 7.72 8.09
CA LEU A 33 1.08 7.78 7.48
C LEU A 33 2.21 7.59 8.51
N ILE A 34 2.04 8.10 9.74
CA ILE A 34 2.98 7.86 10.83
C ILE A 34 3.03 6.36 11.16
N GLU A 35 1.87 5.73 11.31
CA GLU A 35 1.74 4.29 11.53
C GLU A 35 2.38 3.49 10.38
N LEU A 36 2.05 3.83 9.14
CA LEU A 36 2.57 3.22 7.92
C LEU A 36 4.09 3.30 7.87
N SER A 37 4.70 4.45 8.17
CA SER A 37 6.16 4.63 8.15
C SER A 37 6.87 3.68 9.12
N ARG A 38 6.32 3.50 10.31
CA ARG A 38 6.86 2.61 11.36
C ARG A 38 6.70 1.14 10.97
N GLY A 39 5.52 0.76 10.47
CA GLY A 39 5.23 -0.59 10.02
C GLY A 39 6.09 -1.00 8.83
N LEU A 40 6.15 -0.14 7.81
CA LEU A 40 6.93 -0.34 6.59
C LEU A 40 8.43 -0.48 6.88
N GLY A 41 8.97 0.33 7.79
CA GLY A 41 10.38 0.22 8.20
C GLY A 41 10.71 -1.13 8.81
N ARG A 42 9.83 -1.68 9.66
CA ARG A 42 10.00 -3.04 10.21
C ARG A 42 9.85 -4.10 9.12
N ALA A 43 8.81 -4.01 8.30
CA ALA A 43 8.52 -4.96 7.24
C ALA A 43 9.66 -5.06 6.22
N LYS A 44 10.18 -3.92 5.75
CA LYS A 44 11.34 -3.85 4.86
C LYS A 44 12.56 -4.52 5.48
N LYS A 45 12.89 -4.19 6.73
CA LYS A 45 14.05 -4.77 7.43
C LYS A 45 13.95 -6.29 7.52
N THR A 46 12.78 -6.81 7.91
CA THR A 46 12.55 -8.26 7.99
C THR A 46 12.67 -8.92 6.62
N ALA A 47 12.03 -8.34 5.59
CA ALA A 47 12.04 -8.92 4.25
C ALA A 47 13.45 -8.97 3.64
N LEU A 48 14.25 -7.93 3.84
CA LEU A 48 15.66 -7.90 3.41
C LEU A 48 16.55 -8.90 4.17
N GLY A 49 16.20 -9.25 5.41
CA GLY A 49 16.89 -10.31 6.15
C GLY A 49 16.59 -11.73 5.65
N ARG A 50 15.69 -11.89 4.68
CA ARG A 50 15.19 -13.19 4.21
C ARG A 50 15.28 -13.42 2.70
N VAL A 51 16.03 -12.58 1.97
CA VAL A 51 16.12 -12.63 0.51
C VAL A 51 16.47 -14.03 -0.01
N GLU A 52 17.33 -14.77 0.68
CA GLU A 52 17.74 -16.14 0.29
C GLU A 52 16.70 -17.23 0.61
N GLY A 53 15.82 -17.00 1.59
CA GLY A 53 14.85 -17.98 2.09
C GLY A 53 13.47 -17.91 1.44
N GLY A 54 13.22 -16.92 0.58
CA GLY A 54 11.91 -16.69 -0.04
C GLY A 54 10.87 -16.08 0.93
N PRO A 55 9.63 -15.89 0.47
CA PRO A 55 8.57 -15.34 1.31
C PRO A 55 8.19 -16.31 2.44
N PRO A 56 8.01 -15.82 3.68
CA PRO A 56 7.65 -16.68 4.80
C PRO A 56 6.24 -17.26 4.67
N ALA A 57 6.03 -18.44 5.26
CA ALA A 57 4.72 -19.08 5.33
C ALA A 57 3.68 -18.23 6.08
N ASP A 58 4.10 -17.51 7.13
CA ASP A 58 3.27 -16.51 7.82
C ASP A 58 4.00 -15.15 7.88
N PRO A 59 3.73 -14.24 6.93
CA PRO A 59 4.34 -12.92 6.90
C PRO A 59 4.04 -12.04 8.13
N PHE A 60 2.94 -12.28 8.84
CA PHE A 60 2.52 -11.45 9.99
C PHE A 60 3.27 -11.85 11.24
N ALA A 61 3.34 -13.14 11.55
CA ALA A 61 4.12 -13.65 12.68
C ALA A 61 5.60 -13.25 12.56
N GLU A 62 6.09 -13.22 11.33
CA GLU A 62 7.48 -12.95 11.00
C GLU A 62 7.83 -11.45 10.94
N GLY A 63 6.84 -10.57 10.90
CA GLY A 63 7.02 -9.13 10.90
C GLY A 63 7.35 -8.51 9.54
N SER A 64 7.30 -9.28 8.44
CA SER A 64 7.31 -8.76 7.06
C SER A 64 5.93 -8.23 6.63
N ALA A 65 4.91 -8.40 7.46
CA ALA A 65 3.58 -7.84 7.29
C ALA A 65 3.07 -7.17 8.57
N PHE A 66 2.12 -6.26 8.41
CA PHE A 66 1.42 -5.61 9.52
C PHE A 66 0.03 -5.17 9.07
N VAL A 67 -0.87 -4.99 10.04
CA VAL A 67 -2.19 -4.40 9.83
C VAL A 67 -2.20 -3.00 10.43
N THR A 68 -2.66 -2.02 9.67
CA THR A 68 -2.84 -0.64 10.15
C THR A 68 -4.15 -0.48 10.91
N SER A 69 -4.27 0.59 11.70
CA SER A 69 -5.51 1.01 12.37
C SER A 69 -6.66 1.33 11.41
N ALA A 70 -6.37 1.46 10.10
CA ALA A 70 -7.34 1.59 9.02
C ALA A 70 -7.79 0.23 8.43
N ASP A 71 -7.47 -0.89 9.08
CA ASP A 71 -7.74 -2.27 8.65
C ASP A 71 -7.11 -2.62 7.28
N ILE A 72 -5.95 -2.05 6.96
CA ILE A 72 -5.18 -2.39 5.77
C ILE A 72 -4.01 -3.27 6.18
N ALA A 73 -4.00 -4.51 5.70
CA ALA A 73 -2.81 -5.33 5.72
C ALA A 73 -1.82 -4.87 4.65
N VAL A 74 -0.58 -4.68 5.08
CA VAL A 74 0.57 -4.36 4.25
C VAL A 74 1.56 -5.50 4.38
N VAL A 75 1.95 -6.11 3.26
CA VAL A 75 2.95 -7.18 3.21
C VAL A 75 4.11 -6.71 2.33
N TYR A 76 5.33 -6.77 2.85
CA TYR A 76 6.54 -6.47 2.08
C TYR A 76 7.31 -7.77 1.84
N THR A 77 7.56 -8.09 0.57
CA THR A 77 8.42 -9.22 0.19
C THR A 77 9.50 -8.77 -0.79
N VAL A 78 10.57 -9.55 -0.83
CA VAL A 78 11.69 -9.39 -1.77
C VAL A 78 11.79 -10.71 -2.51
N ALA A 79 11.73 -10.69 -3.83
CA ALA A 79 12.00 -11.86 -4.65
C ALA A 79 13.48 -12.26 -4.52
N GLN A 80 13.79 -13.51 -4.90
CA GLN A 80 15.17 -13.98 -4.89
C GLN A 80 16.07 -13.14 -5.80
N PRO A 81 17.39 -13.12 -5.53
CA PRO A 81 18.34 -12.37 -6.32
C PRO A 81 18.35 -12.83 -7.78
N GLY A 82 18.12 -11.89 -8.70
CA GLY A 82 18.46 -12.05 -10.11
C GLY A 82 19.75 -11.30 -10.45
N GLU A 83 20.32 -11.55 -11.62
CA GLU A 83 21.54 -10.87 -12.09
C GLU A 83 21.38 -9.33 -12.13
N ASP A 84 20.15 -8.87 -12.37
CA ASP A 84 19.82 -7.45 -12.48
C ASP A 84 19.41 -6.77 -11.16
N GLY A 85 19.44 -7.48 -10.03
CA GLY A 85 18.99 -6.99 -8.71
C GLY A 85 17.68 -7.61 -8.23
N HIS A 86 17.09 -7.05 -7.18
CA HIS A 86 15.94 -7.66 -6.50
C HIS A 86 14.62 -6.96 -6.88
N GLU A 87 13.60 -7.78 -7.08
CA GLU A 87 12.23 -7.30 -7.22
C GLU A 87 11.58 -7.20 -5.84
N HIS A 88 11.10 -6.01 -5.50
CA HIS A 88 10.40 -5.74 -4.26
C HIS A 88 8.90 -5.63 -4.51
N HIS A 89 8.13 -6.22 -3.60
CA HIS A 89 6.69 -6.27 -3.69
C HIS A 89 6.10 -5.74 -2.39
N VAL A 90 5.19 -4.77 -2.51
CA VAL A 90 4.35 -4.33 -1.40
C VAL A 90 2.90 -4.59 -1.74
N SER A 91 2.31 -5.56 -1.04
CA SER A 91 0.92 -5.95 -1.21
C SER A 91 0.04 -5.20 -0.19
N LEU A 92 -1.06 -4.64 -0.67
CA LEU A 92 -1.97 -3.79 0.09
C LEU A 92 -3.39 -4.39 0.02
N SER A 93 -3.91 -4.81 1.17
CA SER A 93 -5.28 -5.32 1.24
C SER A 93 -6.26 -4.16 1.39
N PHE A 94 -7.12 -3.95 0.40
CA PHE A 94 -8.26 -3.06 0.55
C PHE A 94 -9.53 -3.90 0.58
N ARG A 95 -10.33 -3.74 1.63
CA ARG A 95 -11.72 -4.20 1.61
C ARG A 95 -12.39 -3.44 0.46
N GLY A 96 -12.83 -4.16 -0.57
CA GLY A 96 -13.33 -3.58 -1.81
C GLY A 96 -14.38 -2.48 -1.63
N GLY A 97 -14.60 -1.68 -2.66
CA GLY A 97 -15.55 -0.56 -2.62
C GLY A 97 -15.14 0.54 -3.58
N ALA A 98 -16.02 1.54 -3.71
CA ALA A 98 -15.86 2.63 -4.69
C ALA A 98 -14.53 3.39 -4.56
N PHE A 99 -13.92 3.40 -3.37
CA PHE A 99 -12.68 4.14 -3.09
C PHE A 99 -11.43 3.28 -2.97
N ALA A 100 -11.52 1.95 -3.06
CA ALA A 100 -10.37 1.05 -2.89
C ALA A 100 -9.22 1.38 -3.86
N ARG A 101 -9.55 1.77 -5.10
CA ARG A 101 -8.58 2.21 -6.10
C ARG A 101 -7.88 3.50 -5.67
N ALA A 102 -8.63 4.52 -5.28
CA ALA A 102 -8.07 5.81 -4.87
C ALA A 102 -7.21 5.69 -3.59
N ALA A 103 -7.69 4.87 -2.66
CA ALA A 103 -7.01 4.47 -1.44
C ALA A 103 -5.66 3.77 -1.74
N ALA A 104 -5.65 2.78 -2.63
CA ALA A 104 -4.45 2.08 -3.04
C ALA A 104 -3.42 3.00 -3.71
N GLY A 105 -3.87 3.86 -4.62
CA GLY A 105 -3.00 4.83 -5.27
C GLY A 105 -2.33 5.78 -4.28
N PHE A 106 -3.08 6.28 -3.30
CA PHE A 106 -2.55 7.15 -2.24
C PHE A 106 -1.52 6.43 -1.37
N VAL A 107 -1.85 5.24 -0.87
CA VAL A 107 -0.93 4.47 0.00
C VAL A 107 0.33 4.07 -0.78
N ALA A 108 0.19 3.64 -2.03
CA ALA A 108 1.32 3.33 -2.90
C ALA A 108 2.22 4.56 -3.14
N ALA A 109 1.63 5.74 -3.38
CA ALA A 109 2.39 6.98 -3.53
C ALA A 109 3.15 7.34 -2.25
N ALA A 110 2.50 7.23 -1.08
CA ALA A 110 3.16 7.45 0.20
C ALA A 110 4.32 6.47 0.43
N ILE A 111 4.14 5.18 0.10
CA ILE A 111 5.20 4.16 0.18
C ILE A 111 6.36 4.51 -0.75
N CYS A 112 6.10 4.96 -1.98
CA CYS A 112 7.15 5.37 -2.90
C CYS A 112 8.03 6.48 -2.33
N ARG A 113 7.42 7.47 -1.67
CA ARG A 113 8.14 8.57 -1.00
C ARG A 113 8.88 8.10 0.24
N LEU A 114 8.26 7.25 1.06
CA LEU A 114 8.87 6.67 2.27
C LEU A 114 10.09 5.78 1.95
N LEU A 115 10.06 5.07 0.83
CA LEU A 115 11.17 4.24 0.36
C LEU A 115 12.20 5.03 -0.47
N ASP A 116 11.93 6.31 -0.72
CA ASP A 116 12.72 7.18 -1.59
C ASP A 116 13.02 6.54 -2.96
N LEU A 117 11.95 6.09 -3.64
CA LEU A 117 12.05 5.40 -4.92
C LEU A 117 12.37 6.34 -6.11
N GLY A 118 12.59 7.65 -5.89
CA GLY A 118 13.05 8.59 -6.93
C GLY A 118 12.40 8.40 -8.30
N GLU A 119 13.21 8.00 -9.29
CA GLU A 119 12.80 7.64 -10.66
C GLU A 119 12.74 6.12 -10.91
N THR A 120 12.93 5.28 -9.88
CA THR A 120 12.90 3.83 -9.97
C THR A 120 11.63 3.37 -10.67
N GLN A 121 11.80 2.49 -11.66
CA GLN A 121 10.69 1.87 -12.37
C GLN A 121 9.82 1.11 -11.38
N ARG A 122 8.54 1.46 -11.37
CA ARG A 122 7.55 0.88 -10.47
C ARG A 122 6.23 0.70 -11.18
N VAL A 123 5.48 -0.30 -10.75
CA VAL A 123 4.16 -0.62 -11.25
C VAL A 123 3.24 -0.75 -10.05
N LEU A 124 2.10 -0.07 -10.12
CA LEU A 124 0.96 -0.41 -9.28
C LEU A 124 0.06 -1.32 -10.11
N ALA A 125 -0.29 -2.48 -9.57
CA ALA A 125 -1.17 -3.44 -10.23
C ALA A 125 -2.23 -3.95 -9.25
N VAL A 126 -3.29 -4.57 -9.78
CA VAL A 126 -4.34 -5.19 -8.98
C VAL A 126 -4.49 -6.67 -9.38
N SER A 127 -4.58 -7.54 -8.38
CA SER A 127 -4.86 -8.96 -8.58
C SER A 127 -6.36 -9.23 -8.79
N ASN A 128 -6.69 -10.42 -9.27
CA ASN A 128 -8.09 -10.86 -9.39
C ASN A 128 -8.81 -10.97 -8.03
N SER A 129 -8.06 -11.12 -6.93
CA SER A 129 -8.60 -11.11 -5.56
C SER A 129 -8.79 -9.70 -4.98
N GLY A 130 -8.47 -8.65 -5.75
CA GLY A 130 -8.63 -7.25 -5.34
C GLY A 130 -7.50 -6.72 -4.44
N VAL A 131 -6.37 -7.43 -4.37
CA VAL A 131 -5.15 -6.97 -3.68
C VAL A 131 -4.36 -6.06 -4.61
N TYR A 132 -3.86 -4.95 -4.09
CA TYR A 132 -3.04 -4.03 -4.86
C TYR A 132 -1.57 -4.29 -4.58
N HIS A 133 -0.77 -4.33 -5.64
CA HIS A 133 0.65 -4.66 -5.57
C HIS A 133 1.44 -3.47 -6.11
N LEU A 134 2.28 -2.87 -5.27
CA LEU A 134 3.34 -1.97 -5.70
C LEU A 134 4.60 -2.81 -5.91
N ILE A 135 5.02 -2.94 -7.17
CA ILE A 135 6.17 -3.73 -7.59
C ILE A 135 7.24 -2.78 -8.12
N PHE A 136 8.47 -2.94 -7.70
CA PHE A 136 9.61 -2.17 -8.20
C PHE A 136 10.88 -2.99 -8.13
N LYS A 137 11.82 -2.70 -9.04
CA LYS A 137 13.12 -3.39 -9.09
C LYS A 137 14.21 -2.45 -8.59
N VAL A 138 15.01 -2.92 -7.66
CA VAL A 138 16.22 -2.22 -7.22
C VAL A 138 17.40 -2.87 -7.96
N PRO A 139 18.20 -2.09 -8.70
CA PRO A 139 19.37 -2.64 -9.39
C PRO A 139 20.37 -3.23 -8.40
N ALA A 140 21.06 -4.32 -8.79
CA ALA A 140 22.05 -4.99 -7.94
C ALA A 140 23.11 -4.02 -7.36
N ALA A 141 23.56 -3.04 -8.16
CA ALA A 141 24.52 -2.02 -7.75
C ALA A 141 24.01 -1.11 -6.62
N ASP A 142 22.69 -0.94 -6.51
CA ASP A 142 22.04 -0.06 -5.54
C ASP A 142 21.45 -0.81 -4.33
N GLU A 143 21.38 -2.14 -4.36
CA GLU A 143 20.78 -2.99 -3.32
C GLU A 143 21.33 -2.70 -1.93
N ALA A 144 22.66 -2.69 -1.77
CA ALA A 144 23.27 -2.44 -0.47
C ALA A 144 22.91 -1.05 0.08
N ARG A 145 22.89 -0.03 -0.80
CA ARG A 145 22.50 1.34 -0.44
C ARG A 145 21.01 1.43 -0.10
N PHE A 146 20.16 0.78 -0.87
CA PHE A 146 18.73 0.71 -0.63
C PHE A 146 18.43 -0.02 0.69
N ALA A 147 19.09 -1.14 0.95
CA ALA A 147 18.94 -1.93 2.15
C ALA A 147 19.38 -1.17 3.41
N ALA A 148 20.50 -0.46 3.34
CA ALA A 148 21.01 0.36 4.44
C ALA A 148 20.14 1.60 4.73
N ARG A 149 19.37 2.08 3.74
CA ARG A 149 18.49 3.24 3.90
C ARG A 149 17.27 2.89 4.75
N ALA A 150 17.23 3.44 5.96
CA ALA A 150 16.07 3.31 6.83
C ALA A 150 14.85 4.06 6.25
N VAL A 151 13.66 3.50 6.47
CA VAL A 151 12.40 4.22 6.24
C VAL A 151 12.30 5.34 7.28
N PRO A 152 12.07 6.61 6.89
CA PRO A 152 12.02 7.71 7.83
C PRO A 152 10.85 7.55 8.79
N LYS A 153 11.07 7.77 10.08
CA LYS A 153 9.99 7.89 11.06
C LYS A 153 9.37 9.27 10.90
N LEU A 154 8.09 9.32 10.58
CA LEU A 154 7.38 10.59 10.42
C LEU A 154 6.99 11.17 11.78
N ASP A 155 7.16 12.49 11.91
CA ASP A 155 6.46 13.33 12.87
C ASP A 155 5.18 13.90 12.23
N ASP A 156 4.35 14.59 13.02
CA ASP A 156 3.08 15.13 12.56
C ASP A 156 3.22 16.11 11.39
N ALA A 157 4.25 16.96 11.43
CA ALA A 157 4.48 17.96 10.39
C ALA A 157 4.87 17.31 9.05
N SER A 158 5.77 16.32 9.08
CA SER A 158 6.19 15.57 7.90
C SER A 158 5.08 14.69 7.36
N ALA A 159 4.27 14.09 8.25
CA ALA A 159 3.11 13.30 7.84
C ALA A 159 2.07 14.16 7.12
N ARG A 160 1.74 15.35 7.63
CA ARG A 160 0.83 16.29 6.96
C ARG A 160 1.33 16.71 5.57
N ARG A 161 2.63 17.00 5.44
CA ARG A 161 3.23 17.29 4.12
C ARG A 161 3.12 16.09 3.18
N LEU A 162 3.40 14.89 3.68
CA LEU A 162 3.32 13.67 2.88
C LEU A 162 1.90 13.38 2.41
N VAL A 163 0.86 13.73 3.18
CA VAL A 163 -0.54 13.60 2.71
C VAL A 163 -0.74 14.37 1.41
N GLY A 164 -0.32 15.64 1.35
CA GLY A 164 -0.45 16.47 0.15
C GLY A 164 0.30 15.87 -1.05
N VAL A 165 1.58 15.54 -0.85
CA VAL A 165 2.42 14.96 -1.90
C VAL A 165 1.86 13.62 -2.41
N ALA A 166 1.43 12.73 -1.52
CA ALA A 166 0.85 11.45 -1.91
C ALA A 166 -0.49 11.60 -2.64
N MET A 167 -1.25 12.66 -2.36
CA MET A 167 -2.49 12.98 -3.08
C MET A 167 -2.23 13.44 -4.51
N GLU A 168 -1.14 14.17 -4.74
CA GLU A 168 -0.72 14.61 -6.07
C GLU A 168 -0.14 13.41 -6.87
N ASP A 169 0.76 12.65 -6.24
CA ASP A 169 1.51 11.56 -6.89
C ASP A 169 0.68 10.31 -7.21
N ARG A 170 -0.50 10.14 -6.59
CA ARG A 170 -1.34 8.95 -6.85
C ARG A 170 -1.87 8.91 -8.28
N GLY A 171 -2.08 10.07 -8.92
CA GLY A 171 -2.67 10.17 -10.25
C GLY A 171 -1.87 9.36 -11.30
N PRO A 172 -0.57 9.63 -11.47
CA PRO A 172 0.30 8.86 -12.35
C PRO A 172 0.31 7.35 -12.08
N LEU A 173 0.34 6.93 -10.81
CA LEU A 173 0.31 5.51 -10.44
C LEU A 173 -1.01 4.85 -10.86
N LEU A 174 -2.13 5.54 -10.65
CA LEU A 174 -3.45 5.04 -11.02
C LEU A 174 -3.69 5.05 -12.52
N ALA A 175 -3.11 5.99 -13.27
CA ALA A 175 -3.20 6.02 -14.73
C ALA A 175 -2.51 4.80 -15.36
N ARG A 176 -1.44 4.30 -14.73
CA ARG A 176 -0.68 3.12 -15.15
C ARG A 176 -1.12 1.83 -14.44
N LEU A 177 -2.24 1.86 -13.72
CA LEU A 177 -2.74 0.69 -13.00
C LEU A 177 -3.13 -0.43 -13.98
N GLY A 178 -2.31 -1.48 -14.01
CA GLY A 178 -2.57 -2.68 -14.79
C GLY A 178 -3.29 -3.77 -14.00
N LYS A 179 -3.84 -4.76 -14.70
CA LYS A 179 -4.17 -6.06 -14.09
C LYS A 179 -2.89 -6.86 -13.98
N LEU A 180 -2.65 -7.44 -12.82
CA LEU A 180 -1.51 -8.32 -12.61
C LEU A 180 -1.89 -9.74 -13.06
N ASP A 181 -1.44 -10.17 -14.23
CA ASP A 181 -1.46 -11.59 -14.64
C ASP A 181 -0.24 -12.32 -14.05
N VAL A 182 -0.07 -12.24 -12.72
CA VAL A 182 0.98 -13.00 -12.03
C VAL A 182 0.36 -14.28 -11.51
N LYS A 183 0.85 -15.41 -12.03
CA LYS A 183 0.68 -16.72 -11.39
C LYS A 183 1.41 -16.66 -10.06
N VAL A 184 0.68 -16.43 -8.97
CA VAL A 184 1.22 -16.59 -7.62
C VAL A 184 1.66 -18.05 -7.50
N PRO A 185 2.96 -18.35 -7.29
CA PRO A 185 3.38 -19.73 -7.03
C PRO A 185 2.66 -20.19 -5.76
N ARG A 186 2.04 -21.37 -5.84
CA ARG A 186 1.37 -22.02 -4.70
C ARG A 186 2.40 -22.53 -3.71
#